data_AF-A0A9P7CQG6-F1
#
_entry.id   AF-A0A9P7CQG6-F1
#
_cell.length_a   1.000
_cell.length_b   1.000
_cell.length_c   1.000
_cell.angle_alpha   90.00
_cell.angle_beta   90.00
_cell.angle_gamma   90.00
#
_symmetry.space_group_name_H-M   'P 1'
#
loop_
_entity.id
_entity.type
_entity.pdbx_description
1 polymer ?
#
loop_
_entity_poly.entity_id
_entity_poly.type
_entity_poly.pdbx_seq_one_letter_code
_entity_poly.pdbx_strand_id
1 'polypeptide(L)'
;MITILPCKVKLLHFPQSHLQHVTHAIVKSCFFQDTNDFRYFFSFTENAYEISIVADKQVIDRDFVPPLTMTGCHDMRFSNDVYRVLQVDDEGGQGASGKRISDISGPLAQAKFSIFYMSTYQTDFVLVKERRLLQAIELLRELNYEFDQEALNDHLGHSPPSSSVHSSNEGIEPMHENFEKCVLTDELQCVGLNPHLKSDWAMTVLKILSYPELISPGGKSDRFFSYTASNEGISLIANQTILDLFSEESIFQDEDSPRYRVIQVNLAGSNLDRCGIVWSISRPLTAHMNLLYLSTFKSANVLVSADDLGKAEEILMSDLQKGMLTEVVLEP
;
A
#
# COMPACT_ATOMS: atom_id res chain seq x y z
N MET A 1 -8.10 -12.11 13.48
CA MET A 1 -7.45 -13.24 12.78
C MET A 1 -6.67 -12.72 11.56
N ILE A 2 -5.81 -13.54 10.97
CA ILE A 2 -5.03 -13.25 9.76
C ILE A 2 -5.35 -14.30 8.68
N THR A 3 -5.67 -13.86 7.47
CA THR A 3 -5.88 -14.72 6.31
C THR A 3 -4.76 -14.52 5.30
N ILE A 4 -4.13 -15.60 4.85
CA ILE A 4 -3.10 -15.53 3.80
C ILE A 4 -3.81 -15.61 2.46
N LEU A 5 -3.80 -14.52 1.70
CA LEU A 5 -4.43 -14.55 0.37
C LEU A 5 -3.59 -15.41 -0.60
N PRO A 6 -4.24 -16.17 -1.49
CA PRO A 6 -3.54 -17.06 -2.43
C PRO A 6 -2.76 -16.30 -3.51
N CYS A 7 -2.97 -14.98 -3.64
CA CYS A 7 -2.28 -14.14 -4.60
C CYS A 7 -0.77 -14.04 -4.30
N LYS A 8 0.00 -13.83 -5.38
CA LYS A 8 1.45 -13.64 -5.35
C LYS A 8 1.78 -12.36 -6.09
N VAL A 9 2.00 -11.28 -5.36
CA VAL A 9 2.03 -9.93 -5.91
C VAL A 9 3.44 -9.41 -6.11
N LYS A 10 3.58 -8.45 -7.03
CA LYS A 10 4.76 -7.60 -7.18
C LYS A 10 4.34 -6.15 -7.01
N LEU A 11 5.28 -5.31 -6.59
CA LEU A 11 5.13 -3.87 -6.58
C LEU A 11 5.82 -3.29 -7.82
N LEU A 12 5.20 -2.33 -8.46
CA LEU A 12 5.71 -1.61 -9.62
C LEU A 12 5.52 -0.13 -9.37
N HIS A 13 6.45 0.69 -9.82
CA HIS A 13 6.22 2.12 -9.94
C HIS A 13 6.68 2.66 -11.28
N PHE A 14 6.07 3.78 -11.67
CA PHE A 14 6.47 4.57 -12.83
C PHE A 14 6.01 6.02 -12.66
N PRO A 15 6.62 6.98 -13.39
CA PRO A 15 6.18 8.38 -13.38
C PRO A 15 4.81 8.56 -14.04
N GLN A 16 4.02 9.52 -13.54
CA GLN A 16 2.68 9.84 -14.07
C GLN A 16 2.66 10.12 -15.59
N SER A 17 3.76 10.68 -16.14
CA SER A 17 3.91 10.95 -17.58
C SER A 17 3.76 9.71 -18.48
N HIS A 18 3.91 8.50 -17.94
CA HIS A 18 3.77 7.26 -18.68
C HIS A 18 2.42 6.56 -18.48
N LEU A 19 1.49 7.14 -17.70
CA LEU A 19 0.18 6.57 -17.39
C LEU A 19 -0.58 6.10 -18.65
N GLN A 20 -0.63 6.95 -19.68
CA GLN A 20 -1.32 6.65 -20.93
C GLN A 20 -0.85 5.35 -21.62
N HIS A 21 0.40 4.94 -21.38
CA HIS A 21 0.98 3.74 -22.00
C HIS A 21 0.55 2.45 -21.31
N VAL A 22 0.08 2.56 -20.06
CA VAL A 22 -0.39 1.42 -19.25
C VAL A 22 -1.88 1.45 -18.98
N THR A 23 -2.62 2.42 -19.52
CA THR A 23 -4.09 2.49 -19.41
C THR A 23 -4.75 1.16 -19.74
N HIS A 24 -4.36 0.49 -20.83
CA HIS A 24 -4.89 -0.84 -21.16
C HIS A 24 -4.75 -1.85 -20.00
N ALA A 25 -3.58 -1.89 -19.36
CA ALA A 25 -3.32 -2.80 -18.24
C ALA A 25 -4.13 -2.44 -17.00
N ILE A 26 -4.30 -1.15 -16.71
CA ILE A 26 -5.14 -0.65 -15.61
C ILE A 26 -6.60 -1.01 -15.85
N VAL A 27 -7.15 -0.73 -17.03
CA VAL A 27 -8.53 -1.06 -17.39
C VAL A 27 -8.77 -2.56 -17.30
N LYS A 28 -7.87 -3.37 -17.87
CA LYS A 28 -7.94 -4.83 -17.79
C LYS A 28 -7.99 -5.31 -16.34
N SER A 29 -7.15 -4.76 -15.48
CA SER A 29 -7.06 -5.14 -14.06
C SER A 29 -8.27 -4.72 -13.24
N CYS A 30 -8.88 -3.57 -13.52
CA CYS A 30 -10.03 -3.08 -12.75
C CYS A 30 -11.36 -3.70 -13.20
N PHE A 31 -11.52 -3.93 -14.51
CA PHE A 31 -12.85 -4.18 -15.09
C PHE A 31 -13.01 -5.55 -15.75
N PHE A 32 -11.91 -6.21 -16.13
CA PHE A 32 -11.94 -7.45 -16.90
C PHE A 32 -11.35 -8.66 -16.15
N GLN A 33 -11.00 -8.49 -14.88
CA GLN A 33 -10.67 -9.57 -13.96
C GLN A 33 -11.91 -9.94 -13.12
N ASP A 34 -12.02 -11.19 -12.72
CA ASP A 34 -13.04 -11.62 -11.77
C ASP A 34 -12.65 -11.15 -10.36
N THR A 35 -13.34 -10.13 -9.86
CA THR A 35 -13.09 -9.56 -8.54
C THR A 35 -13.51 -10.48 -7.40
N ASN A 36 -14.24 -11.57 -7.69
CA ASN A 36 -14.60 -12.58 -6.70
C ASN A 36 -13.54 -13.71 -6.59
N ASP A 37 -12.54 -13.75 -7.47
CA ASP A 37 -11.43 -14.70 -7.32
C ASP A 37 -10.58 -14.27 -6.12
N PHE A 38 -10.38 -15.16 -5.15
CA PHE A 38 -9.52 -14.91 -3.99
C PHE A 38 -8.05 -14.60 -4.35
N ARG A 39 -7.62 -14.90 -5.58
CA ARG A 39 -6.30 -14.51 -6.12
C ARG A 39 -6.28 -13.10 -6.68
N TYR A 40 -7.44 -12.47 -6.86
CA TYR A 40 -7.52 -11.10 -7.35
C TYR A 40 -7.04 -10.13 -6.28
N PHE A 41 -5.99 -9.39 -6.62
CA PHE A 41 -5.51 -8.27 -5.83
C PHE A 41 -4.96 -7.23 -6.80
N PHE A 42 -5.50 -6.02 -6.73
CA PHE A 42 -5.03 -4.89 -7.53
C PHE A 42 -5.10 -3.61 -6.71
N SER A 43 -3.96 -2.96 -6.54
CA SER A 43 -3.88 -1.62 -5.98
C SER A 43 -3.19 -0.69 -6.95
N PHE A 44 -3.75 0.51 -7.09
CA PHE A 44 -3.22 1.65 -7.80
C PHE A 44 -3.17 2.80 -6.82
N THR A 45 -2.01 3.43 -6.66
CA THR A 45 -1.86 4.66 -5.88
C THR A 45 -1.10 5.70 -6.69
N GLU A 46 -1.73 6.82 -6.97
CA GLU A 46 -1.11 8.02 -7.52
C GLU A 46 -0.86 9.00 -6.38
N ASN A 47 0.35 9.53 -6.31
CA ASN A 47 0.73 10.47 -5.27
C ASN A 47 1.81 11.45 -5.78
N ALA A 48 2.32 12.35 -4.93
CA ALA A 48 3.27 13.39 -5.34
C ALA A 48 4.60 12.88 -5.95
N TYR A 49 4.97 11.62 -5.73
CA TYR A 49 6.25 11.06 -6.14
C TYR A 49 6.15 10.04 -7.29
N GLU A 50 5.02 9.35 -7.41
CA GLU A 50 4.89 8.21 -8.33
C GLU A 50 3.44 7.78 -8.57
N ILE A 51 3.28 6.90 -9.56
CA ILE A 51 2.19 5.93 -9.59
C ILE A 51 2.77 4.58 -9.15
N SER A 52 2.19 3.99 -8.11
CA SER A 52 2.54 2.69 -7.56
C SER A 52 1.43 1.70 -7.84
N ILE A 53 1.78 0.52 -8.37
CA ILE A 53 0.88 -0.61 -8.62
C ILE A 53 1.30 -1.78 -7.74
N VAL A 54 0.32 -2.44 -7.11
CA VAL A 54 0.50 -3.74 -6.48
C VAL A 54 -0.49 -4.70 -7.12
N ALA A 55 0.01 -5.73 -7.81
CA ALA A 55 -0.85 -6.68 -8.52
C ALA A 55 -0.19 -8.06 -8.61
N ASP A 56 -0.93 -9.08 -9.05
CA ASP A 56 -0.35 -10.40 -9.32
C ASP A 56 0.88 -10.28 -10.23
N LYS A 57 1.94 -11.04 -9.91
CA LYS A 57 3.21 -10.97 -10.62
C LYS A 57 3.05 -11.14 -12.13
N GLN A 58 2.10 -11.96 -12.59
CA GLN A 58 1.87 -12.18 -14.02
C GLN A 58 1.24 -10.95 -14.67
N VAL A 59 0.36 -10.23 -13.96
CA VAL A 59 -0.23 -8.98 -14.43
C VAL A 59 0.86 -7.92 -14.59
N ILE A 60 1.73 -7.75 -13.60
CA ILE A 60 2.88 -6.83 -13.69
C ILE A 60 3.79 -7.20 -14.86
N ASP A 61 4.26 -8.45 -14.91
CA ASP A 61 5.27 -8.90 -15.87
C ASP A 61 4.75 -8.93 -17.33
N ARG A 62 3.45 -9.18 -17.55
CA ARG A 62 2.86 -9.30 -18.89
C ARG A 62 2.16 -8.06 -19.39
N ASP A 63 1.45 -7.34 -18.52
CA ASP A 63 0.56 -6.26 -18.95
C ASP A 63 1.18 -4.87 -18.71
N PHE A 64 2.00 -4.68 -17.67
CA PHE A 64 2.59 -3.38 -17.33
C PHE A 64 4.03 -3.19 -17.81
N VAL A 65 4.92 -4.15 -17.55
CA VAL A 65 6.36 -4.02 -17.85
C VAL A 65 6.64 -3.85 -19.35
N PRO A 66 6.00 -4.60 -20.28
CA PRO A 66 6.29 -4.48 -21.70
C PRO A 66 5.99 -3.08 -22.28
N PRO A 67 4.81 -2.46 -22.10
CA PRO A 67 4.56 -1.12 -22.64
C PRO A 67 5.43 -0.03 -22.01
N LEU A 68 5.76 -0.13 -20.72
CA LEU A 68 6.67 0.83 -20.06
C LEU A 68 8.11 0.71 -20.58
N THR A 69 8.58 -0.52 -20.84
CA THR A 69 9.89 -0.76 -21.43
C THR A 69 9.96 -0.24 -22.87
N MET A 70 8.92 -0.52 -23.67
CA MET A 70 8.84 -0.12 -25.07
C MET A 70 8.81 1.40 -25.26
N THR A 71 8.27 2.13 -24.28
CA THR A 71 8.19 3.60 -24.31
C THR A 71 9.44 4.28 -23.73
N GLY A 72 10.43 3.50 -23.29
CA GLY A 72 11.68 4.04 -22.74
C GLY A 72 11.54 4.60 -21.33
N CYS A 73 10.61 4.08 -20.52
CA CYS A 73 10.43 4.51 -19.13
C CYS A 73 11.61 4.06 -18.25
N HIS A 74 12.70 4.84 -18.27
CA HIS A 74 13.93 4.51 -17.53
C HIS A 74 13.78 4.59 -16.00
N ASP A 75 12.80 5.37 -15.54
CA ASP A 75 12.51 5.55 -14.11
C ASP A 75 11.55 4.50 -13.55
N MET A 76 11.04 3.57 -14.38
CA MET A 76 10.27 2.44 -13.89
C MET A 76 11.13 1.50 -13.05
N ARG A 77 10.65 1.09 -11.88
CA ARG A 77 11.17 -0.08 -11.15
C ARG A 77 10.03 -0.95 -10.67
N PHE A 78 10.32 -2.23 -10.49
CA PHE A 78 9.41 -3.17 -9.87
C PHE A 78 10.20 -4.08 -8.93
N SER A 79 9.51 -4.73 -8.01
CA SER A 79 10.15 -5.55 -6.99
C SER A 79 10.73 -6.83 -7.61
N ASN A 80 11.97 -7.17 -7.23
CA ASN A 80 12.58 -8.45 -7.58
C ASN A 80 11.91 -9.59 -6.82
N ASP A 81 11.64 -9.39 -5.53
CA ASP A 81 10.88 -10.32 -4.71
C ASP A 81 9.40 -10.36 -5.12
N VAL A 82 8.83 -11.56 -4.96
CA VAL A 82 7.39 -11.79 -4.93
C VAL A 82 6.91 -11.67 -3.50
N TYR A 83 5.78 -11.01 -3.30
CA TYR A 83 5.18 -10.80 -1.99
C TYR A 83 3.91 -11.64 -1.83
N ARG A 84 3.66 -12.04 -0.59
CA ARG A 84 2.44 -12.70 -0.13
C ARG A 84 1.64 -11.69 0.68
N VAL A 85 0.33 -11.67 0.45
CA VAL A 85 -0.58 -10.72 1.08
C VAL A 85 -1.22 -11.39 2.30
N LEU A 86 -0.99 -10.81 3.47
CA LEU A 86 -1.66 -11.15 4.72
C LEU A 86 -2.79 -10.15 4.93
N GLN A 87 -4.03 -10.62 4.92
CA GLN A 87 -5.19 -9.84 5.29
C GLN A 87 -5.37 -9.91 6.81
N VAL A 88 -5.51 -8.75 7.45
CA VAL A 88 -5.64 -8.63 8.91
C VAL A 88 -7.04 -8.17 9.23
N ASP A 89 -7.77 -8.95 10.03
CA ASP A 89 -9.16 -8.62 10.36
C ASP A 89 -9.29 -7.21 10.95
N ASP A 90 -10.31 -6.49 10.48
CA ASP A 90 -10.62 -5.12 10.85
C ASP A 90 -11.44 -5.05 12.15
N GLU A 91 -10.96 -5.70 13.20
CA GLU A 91 -11.60 -5.57 14.52
C GLU A 91 -11.54 -4.11 14.98
N GLY A 92 -12.71 -3.48 15.09
CA GLY A 92 -12.87 -2.07 15.48
C GLY A 92 -12.90 -1.07 14.32
N GLY A 93 -12.92 -1.52 13.07
CA GLY A 93 -13.04 -0.65 11.90
C GLY A 93 -11.85 0.30 11.74
N GLN A 94 -12.00 1.32 10.88
CA GLN A 94 -10.98 2.35 10.69
C GLN A 94 -10.55 3.05 12.00
N GLY A 95 -11.45 3.15 12.98
CA GLY A 95 -11.18 3.78 14.29
C GLY A 95 -10.10 3.08 15.13
N ALA A 96 -9.80 1.81 14.85
CA ALA A 96 -8.76 1.04 15.54
C ALA A 96 -7.50 0.77 14.68
N SER A 97 -7.41 1.35 13.47
CA SER A 97 -6.33 1.09 12.53
C SER A 97 -4.93 1.38 13.11
N GLY A 98 -4.75 2.50 13.81
CA GLY A 98 -3.48 2.85 14.44
C GLY A 98 -3.00 1.78 15.44
N LYS A 99 -3.91 1.20 16.22
CA LYS A 99 -3.59 0.08 17.13
C LYS A 99 -3.16 -1.15 16.34
N ARG A 100 -3.92 -1.54 15.31
CA ARG A 100 -3.59 -2.71 14.47
C ARG A 100 -2.25 -2.56 13.77
N ILE A 101 -1.97 -1.39 13.19
CA ILE A 101 -0.68 -1.05 12.57
C ILE A 101 0.45 -1.24 13.59
N SER A 102 0.29 -0.68 14.79
CA SER A 102 1.27 -0.79 15.87
C SER A 102 1.52 -2.25 16.27
N ASP A 103 0.46 -3.00 16.53
CA ASP A 103 0.52 -4.36 17.05
C ASP A 103 1.19 -5.33 16.08
N ILE A 104 1.00 -5.15 14.76
CA ILE A 104 1.56 -6.04 13.75
C ILE A 104 2.93 -5.58 13.24
N SER A 105 3.13 -4.28 13.02
CA SER A 105 4.38 -3.77 12.46
C SER A 105 5.53 -3.78 13.46
N GLY A 106 5.27 -3.60 14.76
CA GLY A 106 6.30 -3.59 15.80
C GLY A 106 7.05 -4.91 15.92
N PRO A 107 6.37 -6.06 16.13
CA PRO A 107 7.03 -7.36 16.21
C PRO A 107 7.70 -7.77 14.90
N LEU A 108 7.07 -7.49 13.74
CA LEU A 108 7.68 -7.76 12.43
C LEU A 108 8.96 -6.94 12.23
N ALA A 109 8.98 -5.67 12.65
CA ALA A 109 10.18 -4.84 12.61
C ALA A 109 11.30 -5.40 13.52
N GLN A 110 10.97 -5.81 14.74
CA GLN A 110 11.94 -6.41 15.68
C GLN A 110 12.57 -7.70 15.14
N ALA A 111 11.77 -8.53 14.47
CA ALA A 111 12.23 -9.73 13.78
C ALA A 111 12.78 -9.46 12.36
N LYS A 112 13.02 -8.19 12.04
CA LYS A 112 13.64 -7.69 10.80
C LYS A 112 12.92 -8.14 9.54
N PHE A 113 11.60 -8.10 9.51
CA PHE A 113 10.82 -8.28 8.28
C PHE A 113 10.66 -6.94 7.57
N SER A 114 10.98 -6.88 6.28
CA SER A 114 10.55 -5.78 5.43
C SER A 114 9.10 -6.01 5.04
N ILE A 115 8.25 -5.01 5.26
CA ILE A 115 6.82 -5.12 5.01
C ILE A 115 6.30 -3.89 4.27
N PHE A 116 5.26 -4.11 3.47
CA PHE A 116 4.36 -3.04 3.04
C PHE A 116 3.06 -3.19 3.82
N TYR A 117 2.60 -2.09 4.37
CA TYR A 117 1.30 -2.00 5.04
C TYR A 117 0.33 -1.16 4.21
N MET A 118 -0.89 -1.63 4.03
CA MET A 118 -1.92 -0.97 3.23
C MET A 118 -3.25 -1.00 3.96
N SER A 119 -3.62 0.14 4.57
CA SER A 119 -4.96 0.35 5.08
C SER A 119 -5.95 0.57 3.95
N THR A 120 -7.11 -0.08 4.07
CA THR A 120 -8.25 0.08 3.18
C THR A 120 -9.53 0.28 3.98
N TYR A 121 -10.64 0.51 3.28
CA TYR A 121 -11.95 0.64 3.91
C TYR A 121 -12.41 -0.66 4.58
N GLN A 122 -12.11 -1.81 3.99
CA GLN A 122 -12.61 -3.11 4.45
C GLN A 122 -11.70 -3.77 5.49
N THR A 123 -10.38 -3.63 5.32
CA THR A 123 -9.36 -4.37 6.06
C THR A 123 -7.97 -3.75 5.87
N ASP A 124 -6.99 -4.23 6.63
CA ASP A 124 -5.60 -3.88 6.43
C ASP A 124 -4.84 -5.05 5.79
N PHE A 125 -3.96 -4.74 4.83
CA PHE A 125 -3.09 -5.73 4.19
C PHE A 125 -1.63 -5.53 4.61
N VAL A 126 -0.96 -6.64 4.93
CA VAL A 126 0.49 -6.70 5.17
C VAL A 126 1.14 -7.58 4.12
N LEU A 127 2.05 -7.01 3.33
CA LEU A 127 2.81 -7.75 2.33
C LEU A 127 4.16 -8.14 2.91
N VAL A 128 4.43 -9.44 2.88
CA VAL A 128 5.72 -10.04 3.27
C VAL A 128 6.36 -10.73 2.07
N LYS A 129 7.69 -10.76 1.99
CA LYS A 129 8.36 -11.51 0.92
C LYS A 129 8.00 -12.99 0.99
N GLU A 130 7.72 -13.60 -0.16
CA GLU A 130 7.34 -15.01 -0.25
C GLU A 130 8.39 -15.94 0.38
N ARG A 131 9.69 -15.66 0.15
CA ARG A 131 10.81 -16.41 0.73
C ARG A 131 10.85 -16.39 2.26
N ARG A 132 10.12 -15.47 2.89
CA ARG A 132 10.05 -15.27 4.34
C ARG A 132 8.67 -15.52 4.95
N LEU A 133 7.71 -15.99 4.15
CA LEU A 133 6.33 -16.18 4.61
C LEU A 133 6.25 -17.13 5.81
N LEU A 134 6.94 -18.27 5.77
CA LEU A 134 6.87 -19.27 6.84
C LEU A 134 7.38 -18.71 8.17
N GLN A 135 8.50 -17.98 8.14
CA GLN A 135 9.05 -17.33 9.34
C GLN A 135 8.11 -16.23 9.86
N ALA A 136 7.41 -15.50 8.97
CA ALA A 136 6.43 -14.51 9.37
C ALA A 136 5.22 -15.16 10.05
N ILE A 137 4.73 -16.30 9.53
CA ILE A 137 3.64 -17.08 10.12
C ILE A 137 4.06 -17.60 11.50
N GLU A 138 5.24 -18.20 11.63
CA GLU A 138 5.77 -18.70 12.90
C GLU A 138 5.81 -17.59 13.96
N LEU A 139 6.41 -16.45 13.63
CA LEU A 139 6.46 -15.30 14.53
C LEU A 139 5.06 -14.82 14.95
N LEU A 140 4.15 -14.63 13.99
CA LEU A 140 2.81 -14.12 14.29
C LEU A 140 2.01 -15.12 15.14
N ARG A 141 2.19 -16.43 14.94
CA ARG A 141 1.57 -17.46 15.79
C ARG A 141 2.12 -17.45 17.21
N GLU A 142 3.43 -17.25 17.40
CA GLU A 142 4.03 -17.09 18.73
C GLU A 142 3.47 -15.87 19.49
N LEU A 143 3.02 -14.86 18.75
CA LEU A 143 2.37 -13.65 19.28
C LEU A 143 0.85 -13.82 19.45
N ASN A 144 0.32 -15.04 19.30
CA ASN A 144 -1.09 -15.40 19.42
C ASN A 144 -2.01 -14.83 18.33
N TYR A 145 -1.47 -14.50 17.15
CA TYR A 145 -2.34 -14.28 16.00
C TYR A 145 -2.91 -15.60 15.51
N GLU A 146 -4.23 -15.65 15.36
CA GLU A 146 -4.94 -16.77 14.75
C GLU A 146 -4.89 -16.67 13.24
N PHE A 147 -4.70 -17.80 12.57
CA PHE A 147 -4.70 -17.91 11.12
C PHE A 147 -5.89 -18.75 10.65
N ASP A 148 -6.47 -18.36 9.51
CA ASP A 148 -7.40 -19.21 8.77
C ASP A 148 -6.70 -20.52 8.38
N GLN A 149 -7.26 -21.65 8.84
CA GLN A 149 -6.65 -22.97 8.69
C GLN A 149 -6.70 -23.49 7.25
N GLU A 150 -7.73 -23.13 6.48
CA GLU A 150 -7.85 -23.56 5.08
C GLU A 150 -6.78 -22.85 4.24
N ALA A 151 -6.66 -21.53 4.40
CA ALA A 151 -5.62 -20.74 3.73
C ALA A 151 -4.20 -21.17 4.16
N LEU A 152 -4.01 -21.52 5.43
CA LEU A 152 -2.72 -21.96 5.94
C LEU A 152 -2.29 -23.32 5.36
N ASN A 153 -3.22 -24.27 5.23
CA ASN A 153 -2.93 -25.62 4.70
C ASN A 153 -2.47 -25.59 3.23
N ASP A 154 -3.04 -24.70 2.42
CA ASP A 154 -2.64 -24.47 1.04
C ASP A 154 -1.18 -23.99 0.91
N HIS A 155 -0.63 -23.37 1.96
CA HIS A 155 0.74 -22.85 1.98
C HIS A 155 1.75 -23.76 2.67
N LEU A 156 1.33 -24.54 3.66
CA LEU A 156 2.19 -25.52 4.35
C LEU A 156 2.39 -26.83 3.56
N GLY A 157 1.55 -27.10 2.54
CA GLY A 157 1.63 -28.31 1.71
C GLY A 157 2.73 -28.33 0.63
N HIS A 158 3.43 -27.22 0.40
CA HIS A 158 4.51 -27.14 -0.59
C HIS A 158 5.87 -27.06 0.12
N SER A 159 6.64 -28.16 0.05
CA SER A 159 8.03 -28.22 0.51
C SER A 159 8.88 -27.13 -0.17
N PRO A 160 9.88 -26.54 0.52
CA PRO A 160 10.60 -25.38 0.02
C PRO A 160 11.45 -25.73 -1.21
N PRO A 161 11.62 -24.83 -2.20
CA PRO A 161 12.74 -24.93 -3.12
C PRO A 161 14.03 -24.60 -2.35
N SER A 162 15.09 -25.35 -2.65
CA SER A 162 16.43 -25.17 -2.11
C SER A 162 16.97 -23.76 -2.42
N SER A 163 17.49 -23.12 -1.38
CA SER A 163 18.22 -21.85 -1.45
C SER A 163 19.50 -22.00 -2.28
N SER A 164 19.57 -21.38 -3.45
CA SER A 164 20.83 -21.04 -4.10
C SER A 164 21.32 -19.70 -3.54
N VAL A 165 22.38 -19.76 -2.75
CA VAL A 165 23.09 -18.58 -2.25
C VAL A 165 23.88 -18.00 -3.41
N HIS A 166 23.38 -16.92 -4.01
CA HIS A 166 24.21 -15.98 -4.76
C HIS A 166 24.41 -14.73 -3.89
N SER A 167 25.53 -14.71 -3.19
CA SER A 167 26.05 -13.55 -2.49
C SER A 167 26.69 -12.59 -3.51
N SER A 168 25.95 -11.58 -3.94
CA SER A 168 26.54 -10.35 -4.48
C SER A 168 26.72 -9.37 -3.31
N ASN A 169 27.95 -9.31 -2.82
CA ASN A 169 28.37 -8.40 -1.76
C ASN A 169 28.67 -7.04 -2.41
N GLU A 170 27.68 -6.18 -2.55
CA GLU A 170 27.91 -4.75 -2.79
C GLU A 170 27.88 -4.06 -1.43
N GLY A 171 29.06 -3.68 -0.94
CA GLY A 171 29.18 -2.80 0.21
C GLY A 171 28.63 -1.42 -0.17
N ILE A 172 27.62 -0.95 0.54
CA ILE A 172 27.06 0.39 0.38
C ILE A 172 27.36 1.16 1.67
N GLU A 173 28.02 2.30 1.51
CA GLU A 173 28.34 3.26 2.56
C GLU A 173 27.07 3.73 3.31
N PRO A 174 27.17 4.16 4.58
CA PRO A 174 26.03 4.72 5.30
C PRO A 174 25.63 6.04 4.62
N MET A 175 24.64 5.99 3.72
CA MET A 175 24.06 7.20 3.16
C MET A 175 23.26 7.90 4.25
N HIS A 176 23.72 9.10 4.63
CA HIS A 176 22.86 10.09 5.28
C HIS A 176 21.78 10.51 4.28
N GLU A 177 20.66 9.78 4.26
CA GLU A 177 19.52 10.12 3.41
C GLU A 177 18.64 11.15 4.11
N ASN A 178 18.49 12.32 3.49
CA ASN A 178 17.48 13.29 3.87
C ASN A 178 16.14 12.83 3.28
N PHE A 179 15.28 12.28 4.13
CA PHE A 179 13.90 11.95 3.75
C PHE A 179 13.12 13.24 3.50
N GLU A 180 12.58 13.38 2.30
CA GLU A 180 11.72 14.50 1.97
C GLU A 180 10.29 14.21 2.45
N LYS A 181 9.73 15.14 3.21
CA LYS A 181 8.35 15.09 3.68
C LYS A 181 7.53 16.10 2.89
N CYS A 182 6.43 15.65 2.30
CA CYS A 182 5.41 16.48 1.69
C CYS A 182 4.10 16.30 2.45
N VAL A 183 3.39 17.40 2.75
CA VAL A 183 2.04 17.35 3.32
C VAL A 183 1.08 17.90 2.29
N LEU A 184 0.12 17.08 1.88
CA LEU A 184 -0.87 17.50 0.91
C LEU A 184 -1.90 18.43 1.55
N THR A 185 -2.37 19.40 0.78
CA THR A 185 -3.36 20.39 1.24
C THR A 185 -4.75 19.79 1.39
N ASP A 186 -5.09 18.84 0.52
CA ASP A 186 -6.43 18.29 0.44
C ASP A 186 -6.74 17.40 1.65
N GLU A 187 -8.00 17.51 2.11
CA GLU A 187 -8.61 16.52 2.98
C GLU A 187 -9.06 15.33 2.14
N LEU A 188 -8.72 14.13 2.60
CA LEU A 188 -9.09 12.87 1.96
C LEU A 188 -10.04 12.08 2.84
N GLN A 189 -10.77 11.15 2.25
CA GLN A 189 -11.56 10.15 2.95
C GLN A 189 -11.22 8.76 2.44
N CYS A 190 -11.32 7.76 3.32
CA CYS A 190 -11.21 6.35 2.98
C CYS A 190 -12.62 5.77 2.92
N VAL A 191 -13.04 5.33 1.74
CA VAL A 191 -14.41 4.86 1.48
C VAL A 191 -14.39 3.53 0.73
N GLY A 192 -15.47 2.77 0.83
CA GLY A 192 -15.71 1.58 0.02
C GLY A 192 -16.49 1.93 -1.25
N LEU A 193 -16.34 1.14 -2.31
CA LEU A 193 -17.26 1.19 -3.45
C LEU A 193 -18.21 0.01 -3.44
N ASN A 194 -19.47 0.27 -3.75
CA ASN A 194 -20.52 -0.73 -3.83
C ASN A 194 -20.34 -1.62 -5.08
N PRO A 195 -19.96 -2.90 -4.94
CA PRO A 195 -19.68 -3.76 -6.09
C PRO A 195 -20.93 -4.04 -6.94
N HIS A 196 -22.13 -3.92 -6.37
CA HIS A 196 -23.39 -4.13 -7.10
C HIS A 196 -23.70 -3.02 -8.11
N LEU A 197 -23.15 -1.83 -7.92
CA LEU A 197 -23.32 -0.68 -8.81
C LEU A 197 -22.13 -0.50 -9.76
N LYS A 198 -21.35 -1.57 -10.02
CA LYS A 198 -20.17 -1.53 -10.89
C LYS A 198 -20.45 -0.90 -12.25
N SER A 199 -21.60 -1.18 -12.85
CA SER A 199 -22.00 -0.60 -14.14
C SER A 199 -22.15 0.93 -14.09
N ASP A 200 -22.50 1.48 -12.93
CA ASP A 200 -22.75 2.91 -12.75
C ASP A 200 -21.44 3.67 -12.52
N TRP A 201 -20.56 3.15 -11.65
CA TRP A 201 -19.31 3.82 -11.31
C TRP A 201 -18.10 3.45 -12.17
N ALA A 202 -18.17 2.39 -13.01
CA ALA A 202 -17.00 1.92 -13.77
C ALA A 202 -16.39 2.99 -14.67
N MET A 203 -17.21 3.78 -15.36
CA MET A 203 -16.73 4.88 -16.20
C MET A 203 -16.09 6.00 -15.38
N THR A 204 -16.60 6.25 -14.17
CA THR A 204 -16.01 7.22 -13.23
C THR A 204 -14.63 6.77 -12.78
N VAL A 205 -14.47 5.51 -12.35
CA VAL A 205 -13.16 4.95 -11.98
C VAL A 205 -12.19 4.97 -13.16
N LEU A 206 -12.63 4.60 -14.36
CA LEU A 206 -11.83 4.67 -15.58
C LEU A 206 -11.31 6.10 -15.83
N LYS A 207 -12.22 7.09 -15.74
CA LYS A 207 -11.88 8.50 -15.93
C LYS A 207 -10.85 8.95 -14.90
N ILE A 208 -11.06 8.64 -13.62
CA ILE A 208 -10.17 9.03 -12.53
C ILE A 208 -8.78 8.42 -12.72
N LEU A 209 -8.69 7.10 -12.97
CA LEU A 209 -7.44 6.37 -13.07
C LEU A 209 -6.63 6.68 -14.33
N SER A 210 -7.31 6.94 -15.46
CA SER A 210 -6.64 6.99 -16.78
C SER A 210 -6.62 8.36 -17.43
N TYR A 211 -7.43 9.31 -16.94
CA TYR A 211 -7.57 10.66 -17.50
C TYR A 211 -7.58 11.73 -16.39
N PRO A 212 -6.53 11.80 -15.56
CA PRO A 212 -6.47 12.68 -14.39
C PRO A 212 -6.65 14.17 -14.74
N GLU A 213 -6.21 14.59 -15.93
CA GLU A 213 -6.35 15.95 -16.45
C GLU A 213 -7.81 16.38 -16.64
N LEU A 214 -8.74 15.43 -16.80
CA LEU A 214 -10.18 15.71 -16.91
C LEU A 214 -10.88 15.85 -15.56
N ILE A 215 -10.18 15.56 -14.47
CA ILE A 215 -10.66 15.69 -13.09
C ILE A 215 -10.15 17.00 -12.50
N SER A 216 -8.84 17.25 -12.63
CA SER A 216 -8.16 18.41 -12.06
C SER A 216 -7.49 19.22 -13.18
N PRO A 217 -8.24 20.08 -13.89
CA PRO A 217 -7.76 20.80 -15.08
C PRO A 217 -6.67 21.85 -14.80
N GLY A 218 -6.23 22.01 -13.55
CA GLY A 218 -5.20 22.97 -13.12
C GLY A 218 -3.76 22.47 -13.16
N GLY A 219 -3.51 21.20 -13.51
CA GLY A 219 -2.16 20.66 -13.72
C GLY A 219 -1.23 20.68 -12.51
N LYS A 220 -1.73 20.90 -11.29
CA LYS A 220 -0.92 20.77 -10.07
C LYS A 220 -0.67 19.28 -9.78
N SER A 221 0.61 18.94 -9.63
CA SER A 221 1.15 17.58 -9.46
C SER A 221 0.89 16.95 -8.10
N ASP A 222 0.02 17.52 -7.27
CA ASP A 222 -0.14 17.15 -5.85
C ASP A 222 -1.34 16.23 -5.63
N ARG A 223 -1.85 15.61 -6.70
CA ARG A 223 -3.01 14.72 -6.65
C ARG A 223 -2.66 13.45 -5.87
N PHE A 224 -3.52 13.11 -4.92
CA PHE A 224 -3.51 11.81 -4.27
C PHE A 224 -4.77 11.04 -4.63
N PHE A 225 -4.60 9.81 -5.10
CA PHE A 225 -5.71 8.90 -5.32
C PHE A 225 -5.23 7.46 -5.12
N SER A 226 -5.91 6.72 -4.25
CA SER A 226 -5.69 5.27 -4.10
C SER A 226 -6.96 4.51 -4.47
N TYR A 227 -6.80 3.44 -5.24
CA TYR A 227 -7.80 2.43 -5.53
C TYR A 227 -7.20 1.08 -5.15
N THR A 228 -7.81 0.35 -4.23
CA THR A 228 -7.40 -1.00 -3.86
C THR A 228 -8.59 -1.92 -3.96
N ALA A 229 -8.47 -3.00 -4.73
CA ALA A 229 -9.52 -3.98 -4.95
C ALA A 229 -9.01 -5.40 -4.67
N SER A 230 -9.81 -6.15 -3.93
CA SER A 230 -9.61 -7.56 -3.59
C SER A 230 -10.97 -8.27 -3.54
N ASN A 231 -10.99 -9.53 -3.11
CA ASN A 231 -12.23 -10.27 -2.87
C ASN A 231 -13.08 -9.68 -1.73
N GLU A 232 -12.49 -8.88 -0.82
CA GLU A 232 -13.23 -8.21 0.27
C GLU A 232 -14.03 -7.00 -0.23
N GLY A 233 -13.64 -6.44 -1.37
CA GLY A 233 -14.26 -5.25 -1.93
C GLY A 233 -13.25 -4.28 -2.51
N ILE A 234 -13.74 -3.07 -2.77
CA ILE A 234 -12.98 -1.99 -3.38
C ILE A 234 -12.94 -0.83 -2.40
N SER A 235 -11.75 -0.31 -2.14
CA SER A 235 -11.51 0.87 -1.33
C SER A 235 -10.90 1.98 -2.15
N LEU A 236 -11.42 3.20 -1.92
CA LEU A 236 -10.85 4.43 -2.44
C LEU A 236 -10.27 5.26 -1.29
N ILE A 237 -9.17 5.94 -1.56
CA ILE A 237 -8.71 7.07 -0.76
C ILE A 237 -8.57 8.27 -1.70
N ALA A 238 -9.43 9.26 -1.51
CA ALA A 238 -9.54 10.38 -2.43
C ALA A 238 -10.07 11.65 -1.74
N ASN A 239 -9.90 12.80 -2.38
CA ASN A 239 -10.48 14.06 -1.92
C ASN A 239 -11.97 14.16 -2.29
N GLN A 240 -12.69 15.10 -1.67
CA GLN A 240 -14.12 15.29 -1.90
C GLN A 240 -14.44 15.54 -3.39
N THR A 241 -13.62 16.29 -4.11
CA THR A 241 -13.83 16.57 -5.54
C THR A 241 -13.89 15.30 -6.40
N ILE A 242 -13.09 14.28 -6.07
CA ILE A 242 -13.13 12.98 -6.73
C ILE A 242 -14.36 12.18 -6.27
N LEU A 243 -14.68 12.20 -4.98
CA LEU A 243 -15.80 11.45 -4.41
C LEU A 243 -17.17 11.96 -4.90
N ASP A 244 -17.30 13.27 -5.16
CA ASP A 244 -18.50 13.89 -5.73
C ASP A 244 -18.82 13.43 -7.17
N LEU A 245 -17.90 12.70 -7.83
CA LEU A 245 -18.12 12.11 -9.16
C LEU A 245 -18.94 10.80 -9.10
N PHE A 246 -19.13 10.25 -7.92
CA PHE A 246 -19.90 9.04 -7.68
C PHE A 246 -21.30 9.39 -7.16
N SER A 247 -22.29 8.53 -7.41
CA SER A 247 -23.56 8.64 -6.69
C SER A 247 -23.38 8.25 -5.22
N GLU A 248 -24.19 8.82 -4.33
CA GLU A 248 -24.15 8.47 -2.90
C GLU A 248 -24.31 6.97 -2.68
N GLU A 249 -25.20 6.30 -3.43
CA GLU A 249 -25.44 4.84 -3.35
C GLU A 249 -24.23 3.99 -3.76
N SER A 250 -23.29 4.57 -4.53
CA SER A 250 -22.07 3.88 -4.97
C SER A 250 -20.98 3.84 -3.89
N ILE A 251 -21.06 4.71 -2.89
CA ILE A 251 -20.03 4.86 -1.86
C ILE A 251 -20.52 4.25 -0.54
N PHE A 252 -19.69 3.39 0.03
CA PHE A 252 -19.81 2.96 1.43
C PHE A 252 -18.93 3.86 2.29
N GLN A 253 -19.54 4.55 3.24
CA GLN A 253 -18.85 5.42 4.17
C GLN A 253 -19.60 5.45 5.50
N ASP A 254 -18.87 5.36 6.61
CA ASP A 254 -19.46 5.52 7.94
C ASP A 254 -19.77 7.01 8.20
N GLU A 255 -20.90 7.31 8.85
CA GLU A 255 -21.35 8.69 9.12
C GLU A 255 -20.29 9.52 9.85
N ASP A 256 -19.53 8.90 10.76
CA ASP A 256 -18.48 9.52 11.56
C ASP A 256 -17.07 9.30 10.99
N SER A 257 -16.95 8.92 9.71
CA SER A 257 -15.64 8.73 9.07
C SER A 257 -14.84 10.04 9.12
N PRO A 258 -13.65 10.06 9.74
CA PRO A 258 -12.86 11.27 9.82
C PRO A 258 -12.35 11.66 8.43
N ARG A 259 -12.15 12.96 8.26
CA ARG A 259 -11.37 13.48 7.13
C ARG A 259 -9.91 13.42 7.49
N TYR A 260 -9.10 12.96 6.55
CA TYR A 260 -7.68 12.74 6.75
C TYR A 260 -6.84 13.77 6.03
N ARG A 261 -5.68 14.09 6.60
CA ARG A 261 -4.58 14.79 5.93
C ARG A 261 -3.43 13.82 5.72
N VAL A 262 -2.84 13.86 4.53
CA VAL A 262 -1.77 12.94 4.15
C VAL A 262 -0.41 13.57 4.35
N ILE A 263 0.41 12.91 5.15
CA ILE A 263 1.85 13.15 5.27
C ILE A 263 2.56 12.08 4.44
N GLN A 264 3.21 12.51 3.37
CA GLN A 264 3.96 11.64 2.48
C GLN A 264 5.46 11.73 2.77
N VAL A 265 6.07 10.60 3.09
CA VAL A 265 7.52 10.49 3.32
C VAL A 265 8.14 9.80 2.12
N ASN A 266 9.01 10.50 1.39
CA ASN A 266 9.80 9.95 0.30
C ASN A 266 10.93 9.09 0.85
N LEU A 267 10.93 7.81 0.50
CA LEU A 267 11.91 6.81 0.92
C LEU A 267 12.99 6.57 -0.15
N ALA A 268 13.04 7.41 -1.20
CA ALA A 268 14.01 7.34 -2.30
C ALA A 268 14.09 5.96 -3.01
N GLY A 269 13.02 5.15 -2.94
CA GLY A 269 12.99 3.79 -3.51
C GLY A 269 13.81 2.75 -2.74
N SER A 270 14.29 3.08 -1.55
CA SER A 270 15.14 2.22 -0.71
C SER A 270 14.35 1.24 0.17
N ASN A 271 13.03 1.16 0.02
CA ASN A 271 12.14 0.53 0.98
C ASN A 271 12.05 -1.00 0.89
N LEU A 272 12.36 -1.61 -0.25
CA LEU A 272 12.03 -3.02 -0.48
C LEU A 272 12.72 -3.98 0.52
N ASP A 273 13.95 -3.66 0.94
CA ASP A 273 14.71 -4.45 1.91
C ASP A 273 14.80 -3.80 3.29
N ARG A 274 14.21 -2.61 3.50
CA ARG A 274 14.34 -1.87 4.76
C ARG A 274 13.24 -2.27 5.74
N CYS A 275 13.63 -2.97 6.80
CA CYS A 275 12.76 -3.38 7.89
C CYS A 275 12.44 -2.21 8.82
N GLY A 276 11.24 -2.22 9.38
CA GLY A 276 10.87 -1.28 10.44
C GLY A 276 10.50 0.12 9.97
N ILE A 277 10.40 0.41 8.67
CA ILE A 277 9.91 1.71 8.17
C ILE A 277 8.51 1.99 8.69
N VAL A 278 7.57 1.06 8.48
CA VAL A 278 6.17 1.20 8.93
C VAL A 278 6.12 1.49 10.43
N TRP A 279 6.78 0.64 11.22
CA TRP A 279 6.85 0.78 12.67
C TRP A 279 7.47 2.12 13.12
N SER A 280 8.60 2.50 12.54
CA SER A 280 9.33 3.72 12.92
C SER A 280 8.50 4.99 12.66
N ILE A 281 7.77 5.02 11.55
CA ILE A 281 6.92 6.15 11.18
C ILE A 281 5.61 6.14 11.99
N SER A 282 4.99 4.98 12.19
CA SER A 282 3.67 4.89 12.82
C SER A 282 3.73 4.95 14.34
N ARG A 283 4.69 4.28 15.00
CA ARG A 283 4.81 4.19 16.47
C ARG A 283 4.71 5.53 17.20
N PRO A 284 5.43 6.59 16.82
CA PRO A 284 5.34 7.86 17.55
C PRO A 284 3.96 8.51 17.41
N LEU A 285 3.22 8.22 16.35
CA LEU A 285 1.86 8.74 16.12
C LEU A 285 0.80 7.91 16.84
N THR A 286 0.87 6.58 16.77
CA THR A 286 -0.15 5.67 17.34
C THR A 286 -0.27 5.77 18.86
N ALA A 287 0.74 6.31 19.55
CA ALA A 287 0.68 6.65 20.97
C ALA A 287 -0.25 7.85 21.28
N HIS A 288 -0.65 8.62 20.27
CA HIS A 288 -1.27 9.93 20.43
C HIS A 288 -2.51 10.16 19.59
N MET A 289 -2.68 9.41 18.50
CA MET A 289 -3.77 9.54 17.55
C MET A 289 -3.99 8.23 16.78
N ASN A 290 -5.15 8.10 16.16
CA ASN A 290 -5.40 7.07 15.16
C ASN A 290 -4.84 7.50 13.80
N LEU A 291 -4.52 6.55 12.93
CA LEU A 291 -4.03 6.82 11.58
C LEU A 291 -4.33 5.65 10.64
N LEU A 292 -4.39 5.93 9.34
CA LEU A 292 -4.27 4.92 8.29
C LEU A 292 -2.85 4.99 7.68
N TYR A 293 -2.37 3.86 7.19
CA TYR A 293 -1.03 3.78 6.59
C TYR A 293 -1.08 3.12 5.22
N LEU A 294 -0.58 3.80 4.20
CA LEU A 294 -0.51 3.26 2.83
C LEU A 294 0.93 3.31 2.31
N SER A 295 1.55 2.14 2.26
CA SER A 295 2.86 1.96 1.66
C SER A 295 2.74 1.93 0.13
N THR A 296 3.66 2.63 -0.54
CA THR A 296 3.85 2.61 -2.00
C THR A 296 5.30 2.25 -2.29
N PHE A 297 5.66 2.08 -3.56
CA PHE A 297 7.01 1.65 -3.94
C PHE A 297 8.12 2.62 -3.50
N LYS A 298 7.89 3.93 -3.45
CA LYS A 298 8.88 4.94 -3.04
C LYS A 298 8.50 5.70 -1.79
N SER A 299 7.25 5.60 -1.31
CA SER A 299 6.81 6.45 -0.21
C SER A 299 5.96 5.74 0.83
N ALA A 300 6.00 6.29 2.04
CA ALA A 300 5.03 6.02 3.08
C ALA A 300 4.00 7.15 3.09
N ASN A 301 2.72 6.81 3.01
CA ASN A 301 1.63 7.77 3.05
C ASN A 301 0.87 7.56 4.35
N VAL A 302 1.03 8.50 5.28
CA VAL A 302 0.44 8.47 6.62
C VAL A 302 -0.77 9.39 6.63
N LEU A 303 -1.94 8.84 6.92
CA LEU A 303 -3.20 9.58 6.96
C LEU A 303 -3.64 9.74 8.41
N VAL A 304 -3.64 10.97 8.89
CA VAL A 304 -4.11 11.34 10.25
C VAL A 304 -5.36 12.18 10.14
N SER A 305 -6.19 12.22 11.19
CA SER A 305 -7.35 13.14 11.21
C SER A 305 -6.90 14.56 10.89
N ALA A 306 -7.71 15.31 10.13
CA ALA A 306 -7.41 16.69 9.77
C ALA A 306 -7.17 17.57 11.01
N ASP A 307 -7.89 17.29 12.10
CA ASP A 307 -7.73 17.97 13.39
C ASP A 307 -6.39 17.66 14.08
N ASP A 308 -5.81 16.49 13.80
CA ASP A 308 -4.56 16.02 14.42
C ASP A 308 -3.30 16.39 13.62
N LEU A 309 -3.45 16.98 12.41
CA LEU A 309 -2.32 17.23 11.52
C LEU A 309 -1.18 18.00 12.19
N GLY A 310 -1.47 19.13 12.83
CA GLY A 310 -0.44 19.97 13.45
C GLY A 310 0.39 19.20 14.48
N LYS A 311 -0.28 18.40 15.32
CA LYS A 311 0.36 17.54 16.32
C LYS A 311 1.17 16.41 15.66
N ALA A 312 0.65 15.79 14.60
CA ALA A 312 1.34 14.74 13.86
C ALA A 312 2.64 15.28 13.23
N GLU A 313 2.61 16.49 12.68
CA GLU A 313 3.78 17.13 12.11
C GLU A 313 4.85 17.41 13.16
N GLU A 314 4.47 17.96 14.32
CA GLU A 314 5.40 18.21 15.43
C GLU A 314 6.07 16.91 15.91
N ILE A 315 5.29 15.84 16.07
CA ILE A 315 5.79 14.52 16.47
C ILE A 315 6.80 14.00 15.46
N LEU A 316 6.43 13.95 14.17
CA LEU A 316 7.31 13.41 13.12
C LEU A 316 8.56 14.27 12.91
N MET A 317 8.47 15.60 13.01
CA MET A 317 9.64 16.48 12.92
C MET A 317 10.62 16.25 14.06
N SER A 318 10.13 16.15 15.30
CA SER A 318 10.95 15.83 16.47
C SER A 318 11.62 14.46 16.31
N ASP A 319 10.91 13.48 15.79
CA ASP A 319 11.41 12.11 15.67
C ASP A 319 12.42 11.98 14.51
N LEU A 320 12.19 12.65 13.37
CA LEU A 320 13.17 12.74 12.27
C LEU A 320 14.50 13.35 12.75
N GLN A 321 14.46 14.41 13.57
CA GLN A 321 15.66 15.01 14.15
C GLN A 321 16.41 14.08 15.11
N LYS A 322 15.71 13.13 15.74
CA LYS A 322 16.30 12.11 16.62
C LYS A 322 16.82 10.88 15.87
N GLY A 323 16.69 10.85 14.55
CA GLY A 323 17.04 9.71 13.72
C GLY A 323 15.94 8.65 13.70
N MET A 324 14.69 9.04 13.45
CA MET A 324 13.50 8.16 13.29
C MET A 324 13.80 6.79 12.64
N LEU A 325 14.68 6.74 11.65
CA LEU A 325 15.00 5.53 10.89
C LEU A 325 16.34 4.90 11.27
N THR A 326 16.95 5.23 12.42
CA THR A 326 18.15 4.54 12.92
C THR A 326 17.87 3.09 13.31
N GLU A 327 16.60 2.75 13.57
CA GLU A 327 16.13 1.38 13.81
C GLU A 327 15.85 0.62 12.49
N VAL A 328 15.94 1.29 11.33
CA VAL A 328 15.76 0.65 10.03
C VAL A 328 16.99 -0.16 9.66
N VAL A 329 16.78 -1.46 9.49
CA VAL A 329 17.82 -2.43 9.17
C VAL A 329 17.48 -3.10 7.86
N LEU A 330 18.50 -3.57 7.13
CA LEU A 330 18.25 -4.40 5.97
C LEU A 330 17.73 -5.77 6.38
N GLU A 331 16.79 -6.27 5.60
CA GLU A 331 16.25 -7.61 5.70
C GLU A 331 17.34 -8.63 5.34
N PRO A 332 17.59 -9.63 6.22
CA PRO A 332 18.64 -10.61 5.99
C PRO A 332 18.40 -11.57 4.81
#